data_AF-A0A924ZW04-F1
#
_entry.id   AF-A0A924ZW04-F1
#
_cell.length_a   1.000
_cell.length_b   1.000
_cell.length_c   1.000
_cell.angle_alpha   90.00
_cell.angle_beta   90.00
_cell.angle_gamma   90.00
#
_symmetry.space_group_name_H-M   'P 1'
#
loop_
_entity.id
_entity.type
_entity.pdbx_description
1 polymer ?
#
loop_
_entity_poly.entity_id
_entity_poly.type
_entity_poly.pdbx_seq_one_letter_code
_entity_poly.pdbx_strand_id
1 'polypeptide(L)'
;MSSNVFNLPNIGKPIELTDAGVYCSINRKTGEVNNLFNLVFEDDDWYLFQLKNTSKEGDISWVILADNSEYALKTCHITEVKYHFDHPQFAEPNGAWQLMRNARYGFGKFTPLHADEPCLFAMILFSQETKTPIEIDGKLLEIPTMLVPLLIQKSQDEALQTLSELGR
;
A
#
# COMPACT_ATOMS: atom_id res chain seq x y z
N MET A 1 -23.14 33.10 -3.31
CA MET A 1 -23.88 32.05 -2.59
C MET A 1 -23.82 30.78 -3.42
N SER A 2 -23.61 29.65 -2.73
CA SER A 2 -23.64 28.25 -3.19
C SER A 2 -22.80 27.87 -4.41
N SER A 3 -21.47 27.72 -4.22
CA SER A 3 -20.72 26.75 -5.00
C SER A 3 -21.12 25.36 -4.47
N ASN A 4 -22.04 24.70 -5.16
CA ASN A 4 -22.22 23.26 -5.00
C ASN A 4 -20.97 22.60 -5.61
N VAL A 5 -19.89 22.55 -4.82
CA VAL A 5 -18.76 21.67 -5.10
C VAL A 5 -19.29 20.27 -4.82
N PHE A 6 -19.79 19.62 -5.86
CA PHE A 6 -19.93 18.18 -5.85
C PHE A 6 -18.51 17.61 -5.71
N ASN A 7 -18.05 17.46 -4.47
CA ASN A 7 -16.94 16.57 -4.15
C ASN A 7 -17.45 15.16 -4.43
N LEU A 8 -17.43 14.77 -5.70
CA LEU A 8 -17.41 13.37 -6.06
C LEU A 8 -16.29 12.74 -5.21
N PRO A 9 -16.52 11.60 -4.54
CA PRO A 9 -15.43 10.91 -3.88
C PRO A 9 -14.38 10.64 -4.95
N ASN A 10 -13.28 11.38 -4.91
CA ASN A 10 -12.14 11.09 -5.76
C ASN A 10 -11.63 9.75 -5.25
N ILE A 11 -11.99 8.68 -5.96
CA ILE A 11 -11.41 7.38 -5.81
C ILE A 11 -10.10 7.46 -6.60
N GLY A 12 -8.96 7.18 -5.97
CA GLY A 12 -7.67 7.19 -6.66
C GLY A 12 -7.69 6.26 -7.87
N LYS A 13 -6.76 6.43 -8.81
CA LYS A 13 -6.61 5.47 -9.91
C LYS A 13 -6.43 4.06 -9.34
N PRO A 14 -7.11 3.04 -9.89
CA PRO A 14 -6.99 1.68 -9.42
C PRO A 14 -5.53 1.22 -9.45
N ILE A 15 -5.25 0.22 -8.61
CA ILE A 15 -3.98 -0.49 -8.68
C ILE A 15 -4.07 -1.47 -9.85
N GLU A 16 -3.15 -1.32 -10.81
CA GLU A 16 -3.16 -2.01 -12.10
C GLU A 16 -1.91 -2.89 -12.23
N LEU A 17 -1.89 -3.78 -13.23
CA LEU A 17 -0.72 -4.64 -13.51
C LEU A 17 0.58 -3.83 -13.72
N THR A 18 0.47 -2.60 -14.22
CA THR A 18 1.61 -1.68 -14.39
C THR A 18 2.18 -1.19 -13.07
N ASP A 19 1.47 -1.35 -11.95
CA ASP A 19 1.97 -1.06 -10.61
C ASP A 19 2.79 -2.24 -10.02
N ALA A 20 2.78 -3.43 -10.63
CA ALA A 20 3.64 -4.52 -10.18
C ALA A 20 5.13 -4.16 -10.27
N GLY A 21 5.95 -4.69 -9.36
CA GLY A 21 7.40 -4.56 -9.34
C GLY A 21 7.97 -4.20 -7.98
N VAL A 22 9.27 -3.87 -7.98
CA VAL A 22 10.04 -3.59 -6.77
C VAL A 22 9.90 -2.12 -6.34
N TYR A 23 9.71 -1.93 -5.04
CA TYR A 23 9.61 -0.65 -4.35
C TYR A 23 10.65 -0.55 -3.25
N CYS A 24 11.15 0.65 -2.99
CA CYS A 24 12.08 0.91 -1.91
C CYS A 24 11.55 1.98 -0.94
N SER A 25 11.82 1.81 0.35
CA SER A 25 11.72 2.91 1.31
C SER A 25 13.10 3.51 1.50
N ILE A 26 13.21 4.84 1.41
CA ILE A 26 14.47 5.55 1.58
C ILE A 26 14.58 6.10 3.01
N ASN A 27 15.72 5.88 3.66
CA ASN A 27 16.04 6.55 4.90
C ASN A 27 16.26 8.04 4.62
N ARG A 28 15.35 8.90 5.08
CA ARG A 28 15.44 10.35 4.83
C ARG A 28 16.70 11.01 5.42
N LYS A 29 17.35 10.39 6.40
CA LYS A 29 18.59 10.93 7.00
C LYS A 29 19.83 10.58 6.20
N THR A 30 19.91 9.37 5.65
CA THR A 30 21.12 8.88 4.94
C THR A 30 20.97 8.88 3.42
N GLY A 31 19.74 8.91 2.90
CA GLY A 31 19.45 8.72 1.47
C GLY A 31 19.54 7.27 1.02
N GLU A 32 19.86 6.35 1.92
CA GLU A 32 20.05 4.93 1.58
C GLU A 32 18.73 4.16 1.54
N VAL A 33 18.70 3.09 0.76
CA VAL A 33 17.60 2.13 0.76
C VAL A 33 17.54 1.43 2.11
N ASN A 34 16.39 1.54 2.78
CA ASN A 34 16.15 0.92 4.08
C ASN A 34 15.42 -0.42 3.95
N ASN A 35 14.42 -0.49 3.06
CA ASN A 35 13.64 -1.71 2.82
C ASN A 35 13.35 -1.84 1.33
N LEU A 36 13.29 -3.09 0.87
CA LEU A 36 12.80 -3.46 -0.46
C LEU A 36 11.51 -4.25 -0.31
N PHE A 37 10.51 -3.84 -1.08
CA PHE A 37 9.22 -4.50 -1.19
C PHE A 37 9.01 -4.92 -2.64
N ASN A 38 8.26 -5.99 -2.86
CA ASN A 38 7.90 -6.42 -4.20
C ASN A 38 6.40 -6.66 -4.26
N LEU A 39 5.71 -5.91 -5.11
CA LEU A 39 4.29 -6.08 -5.38
C LEU A 39 4.13 -6.95 -6.62
N VAL A 40 3.45 -8.08 -6.46
CA VAL A 40 3.37 -9.12 -7.47
C VAL A 40 1.91 -9.47 -7.73
N PHE A 41 1.57 -9.68 -9.00
CA PHE A 41 0.29 -10.25 -9.40
C PHE A 41 0.53 -11.65 -9.95
N GLU A 42 -0.02 -12.67 -9.28
CA GLU A 42 0.14 -14.10 -9.58
C GLU A 42 -1.17 -14.82 -9.27
N ASP A 43 -1.54 -15.82 -10.08
CA ASP A 43 -2.76 -16.63 -9.87
C ASP A 43 -4.03 -15.80 -9.60
N ASP A 44 -4.21 -14.72 -10.35
CA ASP A 44 -5.30 -13.74 -10.24
C ASP A 44 -5.37 -12.93 -8.93
N ASP A 45 -4.32 -13.02 -8.10
CA ASP A 45 -4.24 -12.35 -6.80
C ASP A 45 -2.99 -11.44 -6.68
N TRP A 46 -3.10 -10.41 -5.85
CA TRP A 46 -1.99 -9.53 -5.50
C TRP A 46 -1.27 -10.00 -4.24
N TYR A 47 0.05 -10.02 -4.26
CA TYR A 47 0.91 -10.38 -3.13
C TYR A 47 1.94 -9.29 -2.87
N LEU A 48 2.29 -9.12 -1.60
CA LEU A 48 3.34 -8.20 -1.17
C LEU A 48 4.44 -8.98 -0.48
N PHE A 49 5.68 -8.79 -0.93
CA PHE A 49 6.86 -9.38 -0.33
C PHE A 49 7.77 -8.29 0.21
N GLN A 50 8.62 -8.65 1.17
CA GLN A 50 9.71 -7.82 1.65
C GLN A 50 11.00 -8.63 1.62
N LEU A 51 12.07 -8.03 1.12
CA LEU A 51 13.39 -8.63 1.18
C LEU A 51 13.88 -8.57 2.63
N LYS A 52 14.17 -9.73 3.22
CA LYS A 52 14.64 -9.85 4.61
C LYS A 52 15.78 -10.84 4.71
N ASN A 53 16.66 -10.60 5.70
CA ASN A 53 17.56 -11.64 6.18
C ASN A 53 16.70 -12.78 6.75
N THR A 54 16.97 -14.01 6.31
CA THR A 54 16.32 -15.19 6.87
C THR A 54 17.02 -15.62 8.15
N SER A 55 16.49 -16.65 8.82
CA SER A 55 17.10 -17.20 10.03
C SER A 55 18.43 -17.94 9.77
N LYS A 56 18.84 -18.06 8.50
CA LYS A 56 20.13 -18.60 8.10
C LYS A 56 21.12 -17.45 7.91
N GLU A 57 22.31 -17.60 8.46
CA GLU A 57 23.34 -16.56 8.43
C GLU A 57 23.73 -16.23 6.97
N GLY A 58 23.61 -14.95 6.61
CA GLY A 58 23.96 -14.44 5.29
C GLY A 58 22.92 -14.69 4.18
N ASP A 59 21.79 -15.34 4.49
CA ASP A 59 20.76 -15.64 3.52
C ASP A 59 19.70 -14.53 3.49
N ILE A 60 19.40 -14.03 2.29
CA ILE A 60 18.44 -12.95 2.05
C ILE A 60 17.40 -13.51 1.09
N SER A 61 16.12 -13.40 1.45
CA SER A 61 15.04 -13.91 0.61
C SER A 61 13.83 -12.99 0.64
N TRP A 62 13.01 -13.09 -0.41
CA TRP A 62 11.70 -12.46 -0.45
C TRP A 62 10.77 -13.21 0.49
N VAL A 63 10.32 -12.53 1.55
CA VAL A 63 9.38 -13.06 2.51
C VAL A 63 8.03 -12.43 2.27
N ILE A 64 7.00 -13.25 2.09
CA ILE A 64 5.63 -12.78 1.93
C ILE A 64 5.17 -12.02 3.18
N LEU A 65 4.60 -10.84 2.97
CA LEU A 65 4.02 -10.01 4.02
C LEU A 65 2.57 -10.40 4.23
N ALA A 66 2.36 -11.39 5.10
CA ALA A 66 1.06 -11.93 5.43
C ALA A 66 0.99 -12.29 6.92
N ASP A 67 -0.22 -12.53 7.41
CA ASP A 67 -0.43 -13.18 8.70
C ASP A 67 -1.61 -14.14 8.64
N ASN A 68 -1.58 -15.20 9.46
CA ASN A 68 -2.67 -16.17 9.63
C ASN A 68 -3.29 -16.68 8.32
N SER A 69 -2.48 -17.08 7.35
CA SER A 69 -2.90 -17.60 6.03
C SER A 69 -3.63 -16.63 5.09
N GLU A 70 -3.78 -15.36 5.45
CA GLU A 70 -4.28 -14.32 4.55
C GLU A 70 -3.13 -13.71 3.75
N TYR A 71 -2.74 -14.39 2.67
CA TYR A 71 -1.62 -13.99 1.83
C TYR A 71 -1.99 -12.87 0.85
N ALA A 72 -3.05 -13.09 0.08
CA ALA A 72 -3.47 -12.18 -0.98
C ALA A 72 -3.99 -10.84 -0.42
N LEU A 73 -3.62 -9.75 -1.10
CA LEU A 73 -4.15 -8.42 -0.87
C LEU A 73 -5.53 -8.29 -1.54
N LYS A 74 -6.50 -7.78 -0.80
CA LYS A 74 -7.86 -7.50 -1.29
C LYS A 74 -8.08 -6.01 -1.39
N THR A 75 -8.73 -5.56 -2.46
CA THR A 75 -9.15 -4.16 -2.62
C THR A 75 -10.09 -3.76 -1.50
N CYS A 76 -9.82 -2.62 -0.85
CA CYS A 76 -10.67 -2.07 0.18
C CYS A 76 -11.87 -1.33 -0.41
N HIS A 77 -12.99 -1.35 0.32
CA HIS A 77 -14.13 -0.52 -0.02
C HIS A 77 -13.81 0.97 0.17
N ILE A 78 -14.44 1.86 -0.60
CA ILE A 78 -14.15 3.30 -0.54
C ILE A 78 -14.38 3.91 0.85
N THR A 79 -15.36 3.41 1.60
CA THR A 79 -15.63 3.84 2.99
C THR A 79 -14.44 3.54 3.92
N GLU A 80 -13.80 2.39 3.74
CA GLU A 80 -12.63 2.00 4.51
C GLU A 80 -11.41 2.87 4.13
N VAL A 81 -11.21 3.11 2.83
CA VAL A 81 -10.14 4.02 2.37
C VAL A 81 -10.32 5.41 2.96
N LYS A 82 -11.54 5.97 2.92
CA LYS A 82 -11.85 7.25 3.53
C LYS A 82 -11.60 7.25 5.03
N TYR A 83 -12.03 6.20 5.74
CA TYR A 83 -11.78 6.09 7.17
C TYR A 83 -10.28 6.22 7.52
N HIS A 84 -9.40 5.61 6.72
CA HIS A 84 -7.96 5.68 6.98
C HIS A 84 -7.31 7.00 6.56
N PHE A 85 -7.75 7.61 5.44
CA PHE A 85 -7.03 8.70 4.79
C PHE A 85 -7.73 10.06 4.85
N ASP A 86 -8.99 10.15 5.28
CA ASP A 86 -9.74 11.41 5.42
C ASP A 86 -9.47 12.05 6.79
N HIS A 87 -8.17 12.23 7.11
CA HIS A 87 -7.69 12.88 8.33
C HIS A 87 -6.83 14.10 8.00
N PRO A 88 -6.79 15.14 8.86
CA PRO A 88 -6.04 16.37 8.59
C PRO A 88 -4.55 16.16 8.28
N GLN A 89 -3.93 15.11 8.85
CA GLN A 89 -2.53 14.76 8.59
C GLN A 89 -2.27 14.29 7.14
N PHE A 90 -3.31 13.98 6.37
CA PHE A 90 -3.25 13.56 4.97
C PHE A 90 -3.95 14.56 4.04
N ALA A 91 -4.32 15.74 4.55
CA ALA A 91 -4.97 16.78 3.75
C ALA A 91 -4.06 17.34 2.65
N GLU A 92 -2.74 17.19 2.79
CA GLU A 92 -1.75 17.54 1.78
C GLU A 92 -0.80 16.35 1.53
N PRO A 93 -0.49 16.01 0.26
CA PRO A 93 -0.98 16.63 -0.97
C PRO A 93 -2.46 16.33 -1.29
N ASN A 94 -3.11 17.21 -2.06
CA ASN A 94 -4.48 17.01 -2.54
C ASN A 94 -4.57 15.90 -3.59
N GLY A 95 -5.44 14.92 -3.36
CA GLY A 95 -5.63 13.80 -4.27
C GLY A 95 -6.46 12.69 -3.64
N ALA A 96 -6.23 11.46 -4.09
CA ALA A 96 -7.04 10.33 -3.70
C ALA A 96 -6.24 9.04 -3.54
N TRP A 97 -6.55 8.30 -2.48
CA TRP A 97 -5.95 7.00 -2.20
C TRP A 97 -6.75 5.85 -2.81
N GLN A 98 -6.02 4.80 -3.16
CA GLN A 98 -6.47 3.42 -3.30
C GLN A 98 -5.70 2.56 -2.32
N LEU A 99 -6.33 1.48 -1.86
CA LEU A 99 -5.76 0.56 -0.89
C LEU A 99 -6.13 -0.88 -1.26
N MET A 100 -5.12 -1.75 -1.28
CA MET A 100 -5.31 -3.18 -1.14
C MET A 100 -4.65 -3.64 0.15
N ARG A 101 -5.23 -4.60 0.88
CA ARG A 101 -4.60 -5.16 2.08
C ARG A 101 -5.01 -6.59 2.35
N ASN A 102 -4.19 -7.27 3.15
CA ASN A 102 -4.61 -8.45 3.91
C ASN A 102 -4.89 -8.04 5.38
N ALA A 103 -4.87 -9.00 6.30
CA ALA A 103 -5.07 -8.74 7.72
C ALA A 103 -4.07 -7.75 8.34
N ARG A 104 -2.82 -7.71 7.87
CA ARG A 104 -1.72 -6.99 8.54
C ARG A 104 -1.02 -5.94 7.67
N TYR A 105 -0.97 -6.16 6.36
CA TYR A 105 -0.19 -5.36 5.44
C TYR A 105 -1.06 -4.84 4.30
N GLY A 106 -0.78 -3.61 3.86
CA GLY A 106 -1.42 -3.02 2.70
C GLY A 106 -0.46 -2.31 1.77
N PHE A 107 -0.92 -2.16 0.54
CA PHE A 107 -0.30 -1.39 -0.51
C PHE A 107 -1.24 -0.24 -0.91
N GLY A 108 -0.77 0.99 -0.74
CA GLY A 108 -1.50 2.19 -1.06
C GLY A 108 -0.96 2.86 -2.32
N LYS A 109 -1.87 3.32 -3.18
CA LYS A 109 -1.56 4.16 -4.35
C LYS A 109 -2.29 5.48 -4.20
N PHE A 110 -1.54 6.56 -4.14
CA PHE A 110 -2.06 7.92 -4.13
C PHE A 110 -1.99 8.52 -5.52
N THR A 111 -3.12 9.01 -5.99
CA THR A 111 -3.24 9.76 -7.25
C THR A 111 -3.41 11.24 -6.92
N PRO A 112 -2.44 12.10 -7.26
CA PRO A 112 -2.58 13.54 -7.12
C PRO A 112 -3.73 14.10 -7.94
N LEU A 113 -4.29 15.23 -7.49
CA LEU A 113 -5.34 15.94 -8.24
C LEU A 113 -4.78 16.61 -9.51
N HIS A 114 -3.54 17.07 -9.47
CA HIS A 114 -2.86 17.71 -10.58
C HIS A 114 -2.22 16.65 -11.49
N ALA A 115 -2.57 16.67 -12.78
CA ALA A 115 -2.26 15.60 -13.73
C ALA A 115 -0.76 15.46 -14.07
N ASP A 116 0.04 16.46 -13.75
CA ASP A 116 1.49 16.54 -13.92
C ASP A 116 2.27 15.95 -12.74
N GLU A 117 1.63 15.69 -11.62
CA GLU A 117 2.28 15.09 -10.46
C GLU A 117 2.26 13.55 -10.55
N PRO A 118 3.40 12.88 -10.23
CA PRO A 118 3.47 11.42 -10.25
C PRO A 118 2.63 10.80 -9.13
N CYS A 119 2.11 9.60 -9.38
CA CYS A 119 1.50 8.81 -8.31
C CYS A 119 2.50 8.52 -7.20
N LEU A 120 2.03 8.56 -5.95
CA LEU A 120 2.82 8.18 -4.78
C LEU A 120 2.35 6.82 -4.27
N PHE A 121 3.23 6.11 -3.56
CA PHE A 121 2.95 4.77 -3.07
C PHE A 121 3.29 4.65 -1.59
N ALA A 122 2.58 3.77 -0.90
CA ALA A 122 2.83 3.48 0.51
C ALA A 122 2.71 1.99 0.82
N MET A 123 3.61 1.50 1.68
CA MET A 123 3.39 0.25 2.43
C MET A 123 2.72 0.62 3.75
N ILE A 124 1.64 -0.07 4.10
CA ILE A 124 0.82 0.26 5.26
C ILE A 124 0.81 -0.93 6.22
N LEU A 125 1.05 -0.65 7.50
CA LEU A 125 0.90 -1.63 8.56
C LEU A 125 -0.42 -1.41 9.31
N PHE A 126 -1.15 -2.50 9.53
CA PHE A 126 -2.39 -2.53 10.27
C PHE A 126 -2.22 -3.22 11.63
N SER A 127 -2.98 -2.73 12.62
CA SER A 127 -3.04 -3.31 13.95
C SER A 127 -3.82 -4.62 13.93
N GLN A 128 -3.31 -5.62 14.65
CA GLN A 128 -4.01 -6.89 14.85
C GLN A 128 -4.92 -6.87 16.07
N GLU A 129 -4.60 -5.99 17.03
CA GLU A 129 -5.28 -5.90 18.32
C GLU A 129 -6.44 -4.91 18.27
N THR A 130 -6.30 -3.85 17.48
CA THR A 130 -7.28 -2.76 17.44
C THR A 130 -8.02 -2.78 16.11
N LYS A 131 -9.34 -2.90 16.21
CA LYS A 131 -10.26 -2.78 15.09
C LYS A 131 -11.30 -1.72 15.40
N THR A 132 -11.76 -1.04 14.36
CA THR A 132 -12.83 -0.05 14.46
C THR A 132 -14.04 -0.56 13.69
N PRO A 133 -15.23 -0.55 14.29
CA PRO A 133 -16.45 -0.83 13.57
C PRO A 133 -16.77 0.33 12.63
N ILE A 134 -16.94 0.05 11.34
CA ILE A 134 -17.45 1.00 10.35
C ILE A 134 -18.60 0.37 9.57
N GLU A 135 -19.55 1.19 9.13
CA GLU A 135 -20.67 0.71 8.31
C GLU A 135 -20.27 0.75 6.82
N ILE A 136 -20.36 -0.40 6.15
CA ILE A 136 -20.13 -0.56 4.72
C ILE A 136 -21.35 -1.25 4.13
N ASP A 137 -22.02 -0.61 3.19
CA ASP A 137 -23.22 -1.13 2.49
C ASP A 137 -24.30 -1.66 3.45
N GLY A 138 -24.55 -0.92 4.55
CA GLY A 138 -25.54 -1.29 5.56
C GLY A 138 -25.11 -2.41 6.51
N LYS A 139 -23.83 -2.83 6.47
CA LYS A 139 -23.27 -3.84 7.37
C LYS A 139 -22.17 -3.24 8.22
N LEU A 140 -22.21 -3.53 9.52
CA LEU A 140 -21.13 -3.17 10.43
C LEU A 140 -19.97 -4.15 10.25
N LEU A 141 -18.83 -3.65 9.79
CA LEU A 141 -17.60 -4.41 9.61
C LEU A 141 -16.52 -3.87 10.53
N GLU A 142 -15.76 -4.78 11.15
CA GLU A 142 -14.57 -4.42 11.91
C GLU A 142 -13.37 -4.33 10.98
N ILE A 143 -12.85 -3.12 10.77
CA ILE A 143 -11.63 -2.91 10.00
C ILE A 143 -10.45 -2.67 10.95
N PRO A 144 -9.24 -3.17 10.63
CA PRO A 144 -8.09 -2.98 11.50
C PRO A 144 -7.63 -1.52 11.50
N THR A 145 -7.14 -1.02 12.63
CA THR A 145 -6.61 0.34 12.70
C THR A 145 -5.32 0.46 11.90
N MET A 146 -5.21 1.47 11.03
CA MET A 146 -3.95 1.80 10.37
C MET A 146 -2.95 2.32 11.40
N LEU A 147 -1.77 1.70 11.47
CA LEU A 147 -0.69 2.12 12.37
C LEU A 147 0.21 3.17 11.72
N VAL A 148 0.76 2.84 10.55
CA VAL A 148 1.67 3.73 9.84
C VAL A 148 1.63 3.50 8.33
N PRO A 149 1.52 4.57 7.53
CA PRO A 149 1.87 4.54 6.11
C PRO A 149 3.36 4.87 5.95
N LEU A 150 4.12 3.93 5.40
CA LEU A 150 5.50 4.13 4.98
C LEU A 150 5.51 4.47 3.49
N LEU A 151 5.88 5.71 3.14
CA LEU A 151 6.04 6.08 1.73
C LEU A 151 7.16 5.27 1.07
N ILE A 152 6.87 4.75 -0.11
CA ILE A 152 7.78 3.94 -0.92
C ILE A 152 7.85 4.49 -2.34
N GLN A 153 8.97 4.24 -3.00
CA GLN A 153 9.22 4.66 -4.37
C GLN A 153 9.38 3.43 -5.26
N LYS A 154 8.75 3.43 -6.43
CA LYS A 154 8.93 2.36 -7.40
C LYS A 154 10.36 2.41 -7.94
N SER A 155 11.09 1.32 -7.84
CA SER A 155 12.46 1.22 -8.34
C SER A 155 12.48 1.29 -9.87
N GLN A 156 13.38 2.12 -10.41
CA GLN A 156 13.71 2.14 -11.85
C GLN A 156 14.98 1.33 -12.16
N ASP A 157 15.61 0.74 -11.14
CA ASP A 157 16.83 -0.04 -11.28
C ASP A 157 16.52 -1.44 -11.80
N GLU A 158 17.00 -1.75 -13.00
CA GLU A 158 16.81 -3.05 -13.66
C GLU A 158 17.38 -4.22 -12.85
N ALA A 159 18.48 -4.02 -12.11
CA ALA A 159 19.06 -5.08 -11.28
C ALA A 159 18.14 -5.40 -10.09
N LEU A 160 17.54 -4.38 -9.47
CA LEU A 160 16.53 -4.59 -8.43
C LEU A 160 15.27 -5.27 -8.97
N GLN A 161 14.83 -4.92 -10.18
CA GLN A 161 13.71 -5.62 -10.81
C GLN A 161 14.06 -7.09 -11.10
N THR A 162 15.28 -7.38 -11.57
CA THR A 162 15.73 -8.76 -11.85
C THR A 162 15.85 -9.60 -10.57
N LEU A 163 16.23 -8.99 -9.44
CA LEU A 163 16.26 -9.64 -8.12
C LEU A 163 14.89 -10.16 -7.67
N SER A 164 13.80 -9.59 -8.18
CA SER A 164 12.44 -10.10 -7.91
C SER A 164 12.14 -11.43 -8.61
N GLU A 165 12.86 -11.73 -9.69
CA GLU A 165 12.66 -12.93 -10.51
C GLU A 165 13.51 -14.11 -10.02
N LEU A 166 14.64 -13.84 -9.37
CA LEU A 166 15.59 -14.86 -8.89
C LEU A 166 15.11 -15.67 -7.67
N GLY A 167 14.05 -15.23 -7.01
CA GLY A 167 13.47 -15.90 -5.83
C GLY A 167 12.27 -16.80 -6.12
N ARG A 168 11.91 -16.99 -7.40
CA ARG A 168 10.82 -17.85 -7.87
C ARG A 168 11.33 -19.23 -8.29
#